data_AF-A0A094ZY42-F1
#
_entry.id   AF-A0A094ZY42-F1
#
_cell.length_a   1.000
_cell.length_b   1.000
_cell.length_c   1.000
_cell.angle_alpha   90.00
_cell.angle_beta   90.00
_cell.angle_gamma   90.00
#
_symmetry.space_group_name_H-M   'P 1'
#
loop_
_entity.id
_entity.type
_entity.pdbx_description
1 polymer ?
#
loop_
_entity_poly.entity_id
_entity_poly.type
_entity_poly.pdbx_seq_one_letter_code
_entity_poly.pdbx_strand_id
1 'polypeptide(L)'
;MAEVVERNLEDSVGEILYIRKAKLFNRLETKFQSHLDLWMRFIHFCKIINRHLSVVRIWNNVLQIHGRTEPRLWIAAAAYHLHHGVRSKARENLRHFDRQKSDLVKARKRLLSEYMILDRHASEAQKKEINELMKELKENQASLDKAAKEMVRERRLTWDRAHLNAIREARHLITEGISLNPECDLLHLELAKLEINAFDFFRTRVLPRYENCGVDSANTSADINLNGCNKKKKLKTLEREAAENKKFMNLVTENAEFIANGGAVNLVIESLLSRWVNNSKMLELLHQILLTVPQIIDSHLIEKVANL
;
A
#
# COMPACT_ATOMS: atom_id res chain seq x y z
N MET A 1 14.86 5.98 28.44
CA MET A 1 16.05 5.16 28.12
C MET A 1 15.77 3.67 28.29
N ALA A 2 15.17 3.21 29.40
CA ALA A 2 14.82 1.80 29.62
C ALA A 2 14.01 1.15 28.48
N GLU A 3 12.92 1.76 28.02
CA GLU A 3 12.09 1.26 26.90
C GLU A 3 12.81 1.13 25.54
N VAL A 4 13.89 1.89 25.34
CA VAL A 4 14.69 1.83 24.11
C VAL A 4 15.72 0.69 24.23
N VAL A 5 16.26 0.49 25.43
CA VAL A 5 17.19 -0.61 25.73
C VAL A 5 16.47 -1.97 25.70
N GLU A 6 15.25 -2.07 26.25
CA GLU A 6 14.43 -3.30 26.17
C GLU A 6 14.08 -3.67 24.73
N ARG A 7 13.60 -2.71 23.92
CA ARG A 7 13.34 -2.96 22.49
C ARG A 7 14.59 -3.38 21.72
N ASN A 8 15.74 -2.79 22.01
CA ASN A 8 17.00 -3.18 21.39
C ASN A 8 17.45 -4.59 21.80
N LEU A 9 17.16 -5.02 23.04
CA LEU A 9 17.44 -6.38 23.51
C LEU A 9 16.49 -7.41 22.87
N GLU A 10 15.20 -7.11 22.78
CA GLU A 10 14.21 -7.95 22.09
C GLU A 10 14.56 -8.13 20.60
N ASP A 11 14.94 -7.03 19.93
CA ASP A 11 15.39 -7.05 18.53
C ASP A 11 16.66 -7.91 18.37
N SER A 12 17.63 -7.80 19.31
CA SER A 12 18.87 -8.59 19.30
C SER A 12 18.63 -10.09 19.50
N VAL A 13 17.77 -10.48 20.44
CA VAL A 13 17.41 -11.88 20.69
C VAL A 13 16.64 -12.45 19.49
N GLY A 14 15.71 -11.69 18.92
CA GLY A 14 14.99 -12.07 17.71
C GLY A 14 15.93 -12.29 16.52
N GLU A 15 16.97 -11.47 16.39
CA GLU A 15 17.97 -11.57 15.34
C GLU A 15 18.88 -12.81 15.50
N ILE A 16 19.33 -13.12 16.71
CA ILE A 16 20.11 -14.35 16.99
C ILE A 16 19.27 -15.61 16.71
N LEU A 17 18.02 -15.62 17.17
CA LEU A 17 17.11 -16.75 16.95
C LEU A 17 16.84 -16.94 15.45
N TYR A 18 16.65 -15.84 14.71
CA TYR A 18 16.53 -15.85 13.26
C TYR A 18 17.77 -16.40 12.58
N ILE A 19 18.98 -15.92 12.93
CA ILE A 19 20.23 -16.41 12.33
C ILE A 19 20.40 -17.91 12.54
N ARG A 20 20.13 -18.42 13.76
CA ARG A 20 20.21 -19.85 14.06
C ARG A 20 19.19 -20.66 13.28
N LYS A 21 17.92 -20.23 13.27
CA LYS A 21 16.86 -20.91 12.50
C LYS A 21 17.08 -20.83 10.99
N ALA A 22 17.58 -19.71 10.46
CA ALA A 22 17.90 -19.55 9.04
C ALA A 22 19.07 -20.45 8.61
N LYS A 23 20.13 -20.57 9.43
CA LYS A 23 21.22 -21.53 9.18
C LYS A 23 20.74 -22.97 9.18
N LEU A 24 19.84 -23.31 10.12
CA LEU A 24 19.24 -24.63 10.18
C LEU A 24 18.34 -24.87 8.96
N PHE A 25 17.53 -23.87 8.57
CA PHE A 25 16.67 -23.93 7.41
C PHE A 25 17.45 -24.08 6.11
N ASN A 26 18.52 -23.31 5.87
CA ASN A 26 19.33 -23.47 4.66
C ASN A 26 19.90 -24.89 4.51
N ARG A 27 20.21 -25.57 5.63
CA ARG A 27 20.64 -26.98 5.63
C ARG A 27 19.48 -27.96 5.38
N LEU A 28 18.29 -27.62 5.84
CA LEU A 28 17.08 -28.41 5.61
C LEU A 28 16.55 -28.22 4.19
N GLU A 29 16.67 -27.02 3.63
CA GLU A 29 16.28 -26.64 2.27
C GLU A 29 17.05 -27.47 1.25
N THR A 30 18.35 -27.73 1.43
CA THR A 30 19.10 -28.59 0.50
C THR A 30 18.80 -30.08 0.68
N LYS A 31 18.47 -30.52 1.90
CA LYS A 31 18.30 -31.95 2.22
C LYS A 31 16.86 -32.46 2.12
N PHE A 32 15.87 -31.59 2.31
CA PHE A 32 14.44 -31.92 2.42
C PHE A 32 13.59 -31.05 1.47
N GLN A 33 14.07 -30.84 0.24
CA GLN A 33 13.39 -30.03 -0.78
C GLN A 33 11.93 -30.47 -1.00
N SER A 34 11.66 -31.77 -0.95
CA SER A 34 10.33 -32.37 -1.18
C SER A 34 9.32 -32.09 -0.06
N HIS A 35 9.75 -31.71 1.14
CA HIS A 35 8.86 -31.59 2.30
C HIS A 35 8.23 -30.20 2.39
N LEU A 36 7.14 -29.98 1.64
CA LEU A 36 6.40 -28.71 1.58
C LEU A 36 6.05 -28.12 2.96
N ASP A 37 5.70 -28.96 3.93
CA ASP A 37 5.37 -28.53 5.30
C ASP A 37 6.49 -27.75 5.99
N LEU A 38 7.75 -28.12 5.76
CA LEU A 38 8.90 -27.42 6.34
C LEU A 38 9.03 -26.01 5.77
N TRP A 39 8.83 -25.87 4.46
CA TRP A 39 8.81 -24.58 3.78
C TRP A 39 7.71 -23.67 4.31
N MET A 40 6.50 -24.21 4.45
CA MET A 40 5.35 -23.45 4.95
C MET A 40 5.54 -22.98 6.39
N ARG A 41 6.09 -23.84 7.26
CA ARG A 41 6.45 -23.46 8.64
C ARG A 41 7.49 -22.35 8.68
N PHE A 42 8.47 -22.37 7.78
CA PHE A 42 9.50 -21.35 7.73
C PHE A 42 8.99 -20.02 7.17
N ILE A 43 8.15 -20.04 6.14
CA ILE A 43 7.42 -18.86 5.66
C ILE A 43 6.63 -18.23 6.82
N HIS A 44 5.90 -19.04 7.57
CA HIS A 44 5.13 -18.58 8.73
C HIS A 44 6.05 -17.95 9.80
N PHE A 45 7.17 -18.59 10.14
CA PHE A 45 8.15 -18.04 11.06
C PHE A 45 8.70 -16.68 10.57
N CYS A 46 9.10 -16.57 9.31
CA CYS A 46 9.60 -15.32 8.72
C CYS A 46 8.56 -14.20 8.70
N LYS A 47 7.26 -14.53 8.55
CA LYS A 47 6.15 -13.59 8.68
C LYS A 47 6.05 -13.03 10.11
N ILE A 48 6.16 -13.88 11.14
CA ILE A 48 6.08 -13.46 12.56
C ILE A 48 7.17 -12.44 12.89
N ILE A 49 8.41 -12.71 12.48
CA ILE A 49 9.56 -11.82 12.72
C ILE A 49 9.65 -10.64 11.74
N ASN A 50 8.65 -10.45 10.87
CA ASN A 50 8.57 -9.38 9.87
C ASN A 50 9.78 -9.28 8.91
N ARG A 51 10.42 -10.42 8.59
CA ARG A 51 11.53 -10.50 7.62
C ARG A 51 10.97 -10.76 6.22
N HIS A 52 10.31 -9.75 5.67
CA HIS A 52 9.51 -9.87 4.44
C HIS A 52 10.30 -10.26 3.19
N LEU A 53 11.56 -9.78 3.03
CA LEU A 53 12.42 -10.17 1.91
C LEU A 53 12.78 -11.66 1.95
N SER A 54 12.97 -12.21 3.14
CA SER A 54 13.20 -13.64 3.32
C SER A 54 11.98 -14.44 2.89
N VAL A 55 10.77 -14.00 3.24
CA VAL A 55 9.53 -14.66 2.80
C VAL A 55 9.42 -14.68 1.27
N VAL A 56 9.69 -13.56 0.60
CA VAL A 56 9.68 -13.50 -0.88
C VAL A 56 10.69 -14.49 -1.47
N ARG A 57 11.92 -14.52 -0.95
CA ARG A 57 12.95 -15.47 -1.40
C ARG A 57 12.50 -16.92 -1.22
N ILE A 58 11.91 -17.25 -0.07
CA ILE A 58 11.44 -18.61 0.21
C ILE A 58 10.30 -18.98 -0.75
N TRP A 59 9.36 -18.06 -1.01
CA TRP A 59 8.30 -18.29 -2.01
C TRP A 59 8.87 -18.61 -3.39
N ASN A 60 9.85 -17.85 -3.87
CA ASN A 60 10.48 -18.12 -5.16
C ASN A 60 11.07 -19.54 -5.22
N ASN A 61 11.76 -19.97 -4.16
CA ASN A 61 12.34 -21.31 -4.09
C ASN A 61 11.26 -22.41 -4.03
N VAL A 62 10.20 -22.19 -3.24
CA VAL A 62 9.07 -23.12 -3.13
C VAL A 62 8.36 -23.29 -4.47
N LEU A 63 8.11 -22.19 -5.19
CA LEU A 63 7.43 -22.21 -6.48
C LEU A 63 8.30 -22.86 -7.57
N GLN A 64 9.62 -22.69 -7.53
CA GLN A 64 10.53 -23.38 -8.44
C GLN A 64 10.47 -24.91 -8.28
N ILE A 65 10.37 -25.40 -7.03
CA ILE A 65 10.40 -26.83 -6.73
C ILE A 65 8.99 -27.46 -6.87
N HIS A 66 7.97 -26.81 -6.32
CA HIS A 66 6.62 -27.38 -6.14
C HIS A 66 5.53 -26.69 -6.97
N GLY A 67 5.83 -25.60 -7.68
CA GLY A 67 4.83 -24.79 -8.37
C GLY A 67 4.11 -25.50 -9.52
N ARG A 68 4.69 -26.57 -10.08
CA ARG A 68 4.04 -27.40 -11.12
C ARG A 68 3.10 -28.46 -10.54
N THR A 69 3.32 -28.90 -9.31
CA THR A 69 2.52 -29.96 -8.69
C THR A 69 1.45 -29.40 -7.77
N GLU A 70 1.69 -28.23 -7.19
CA GLU A 70 0.81 -27.60 -6.20
C GLU A 70 0.42 -26.18 -6.61
N PRO A 71 -0.59 -26.01 -7.50
CA PRO A 71 -1.04 -24.71 -7.99
C PRO A 71 -1.44 -23.72 -6.88
N ARG A 72 -1.91 -24.24 -5.74
CA ARG A 72 -2.32 -23.44 -4.57
C ARG A 72 -1.18 -22.60 -3.99
N LEU A 73 0.07 -22.99 -4.23
CA LEU A 73 1.23 -22.23 -3.77
C LEU A 73 1.36 -20.89 -4.49
N TRP A 74 1.02 -20.80 -5.77
CA TRP A 74 0.99 -19.53 -6.52
C TRP A 74 -0.05 -18.57 -5.92
N ILE A 75 -1.23 -19.10 -5.59
CA ILE A 75 -2.30 -18.34 -4.90
C ILE A 75 -1.79 -17.83 -3.55
N ALA A 76 -1.17 -18.70 -2.75
CA ALA A 76 -0.66 -18.32 -1.43
C ALA A 76 0.47 -17.28 -1.50
N ALA A 77 1.36 -17.39 -2.50
CA ALA A 77 2.41 -16.40 -2.76
C ALA A 77 1.81 -15.05 -3.18
N ALA A 78 0.89 -15.04 -4.15
CA ALA A 78 0.21 -13.82 -4.59
C ALA A 78 -0.55 -13.14 -3.43
N ALA A 79 -1.28 -13.91 -2.63
CA ALA A 79 -1.98 -13.41 -1.43
C ALA A 79 -1.00 -12.85 -0.38
N TYR A 80 0.19 -13.43 -0.23
CA TYR A 80 1.22 -12.86 0.62
C TYR A 80 1.60 -11.45 0.15
N HIS A 81 1.87 -11.26 -1.15
CA HIS A 81 2.20 -9.94 -1.70
C HIS A 81 1.09 -8.92 -1.43
N LEU A 82 -0.17 -9.24 -1.74
CA LEU A 82 -1.32 -8.34 -1.58
C LEU A 82 -1.61 -7.94 -0.13
N HIS A 83 -1.38 -8.82 0.85
CA HIS A 83 -1.79 -8.57 2.23
C HIS A 83 -0.63 -8.28 3.19
N HIS A 84 0.38 -9.13 3.22
CA HIS A 84 1.49 -9.00 4.16
C HIS A 84 2.67 -8.23 3.55
N GLY A 85 3.01 -8.53 2.29
CA GLY A 85 4.08 -7.90 1.53
C GLY A 85 3.89 -6.38 1.40
N VAL A 86 2.72 -5.93 0.95
CA VAL A 86 2.38 -4.49 0.90
C VAL A 86 2.64 -3.81 2.24
N ARG A 87 2.12 -4.40 3.33
CA ARG A 87 2.21 -3.81 4.67
C ARG A 87 3.65 -3.75 5.16
N SER A 88 4.41 -4.82 4.99
CA SER A 88 5.81 -4.84 5.39
C SER A 88 6.65 -3.86 4.57
N LYS A 89 6.42 -3.76 3.25
CA LYS A 89 7.14 -2.83 2.38
C LYS A 89 6.80 -1.37 2.67
N ALA A 90 5.52 -1.06 2.84
CA ALA A 90 5.08 0.27 3.25
C ALA A 90 5.67 0.64 4.62
N ARG A 91 5.64 -0.27 5.60
CA ARG A 91 6.19 -0.02 6.94
C ARG A 91 7.70 0.17 6.93
N GLU A 92 8.45 -0.58 6.13
CA GLU A 92 9.90 -0.39 5.96
C GLU A 92 10.22 1.06 5.54
N ASN A 93 9.55 1.54 4.50
CA ASN A 93 9.69 2.92 4.02
C ASN A 93 9.18 3.94 5.06
N LEU A 94 8.22 3.57 5.90
CA LEU A 94 7.59 4.46 6.88
C LEU A 94 8.28 4.50 8.26
N ARG A 95 9.28 3.65 8.57
CA ARG A 95 9.89 3.58 9.92
C ARG A 95 10.44 4.91 10.42
N HIS A 96 11.06 5.67 9.52
CA HIS A 96 11.58 7.00 9.80
C HIS A 96 10.44 8.02 10.07
N PHE A 97 9.30 7.86 9.40
CA PHE A 97 8.16 8.77 9.50
C PHE A 97 7.44 8.68 10.85
N ASP A 98 7.38 7.50 11.46
CA ASP A 98 6.72 7.34 12.77
C ASP A 98 7.49 8.08 13.88
N ARG A 99 8.83 8.08 13.81
CA ARG A 99 9.69 8.85 14.73
C ARG A 99 9.49 10.35 14.55
N GLN A 100 9.58 10.83 13.31
CA GLN A 100 9.34 12.24 12.99
C GLN A 100 7.95 12.72 13.43
N LYS A 101 6.91 11.90 13.24
CA LYS A 101 5.55 12.23 13.68
C LYS A 101 5.48 12.37 15.20
N SER A 102 6.08 11.43 15.94
CA SER A 102 6.18 11.50 17.41
C SER A 102 6.87 12.80 17.84
N ASP A 103 7.97 13.15 17.19
CA ASP A 103 8.77 14.32 17.56
C ASP A 103 8.02 15.63 17.25
N LEU A 104 7.31 15.71 16.13
CA LEU A 104 6.41 16.84 15.82
C LEU A 104 5.28 16.98 16.84
N VAL A 105 4.68 15.87 17.29
CA VAL A 105 3.63 15.91 18.32
C VAL A 105 4.20 16.41 19.65
N LYS A 106 5.42 16.00 20.01
CA LYS A 106 6.11 16.50 21.21
C LYS A 106 6.44 17.99 21.09
N ALA A 107 6.96 18.44 19.95
CA ALA A 107 7.25 19.84 19.69
C ALA A 107 5.99 20.71 19.78
N ARG A 108 4.88 20.26 19.18
CA ARG A 108 3.58 20.93 19.29
C ARG A 108 3.10 21.10 20.73
N LYS A 109 3.22 20.04 21.54
CA LYS A 109 2.85 20.09 22.96
C LYS A 109 3.72 21.08 23.75
N ARG A 110 5.03 21.11 23.49
CA ARG A 110 5.97 22.04 24.14
C ARG A 110 5.64 23.50 23.80
N LEU A 111 5.44 23.80 22.52
CA LEU A 111 5.03 25.14 22.09
C LEU A 111 3.70 25.56 22.75
N LEU A 112 2.70 24.67 22.80
CA LEU A 112 1.43 24.99 23.46
C LEU A 112 1.62 25.29 24.96
N SER A 113 2.50 24.55 25.66
CA SER A 113 2.78 24.82 27.07
C SER A 113 3.53 26.14 27.28
N GLU A 114 4.51 26.47 26.43
CA GLU A 114 5.24 27.73 26.48
C GLU A 114 4.30 28.93 26.28
N TYR A 115 3.38 28.81 25.33
CA TYR A 115 2.32 29.80 25.11
C TYR A 115 1.47 30.04 26.37
N MET A 116 0.98 28.97 27.00
CA MET A 116 0.15 29.08 28.21
C MET A 116 0.89 29.71 29.39
N ILE A 117 2.22 29.56 29.47
CA ILE A 117 3.05 30.14 30.53
C ILE A 117 3.26 31.63 30.27
N LEU A 118 3.63 32.01 29.04
CA LEU A 118 3.84 33.41 28.65
C LEU A 118 2.58 34.27 28.84
N ASP A 119 1.41 33.72 28.52
CA ASP A 119 0.11 34.39 28.68
C ASP A 119 -0.24 34.67 30.15
N ARG A 120 0.13 33.76 31.07
CA ARG A 120 -0.19 33.89 32.51
C ARG A 120 0.68 34.86 33.29
N HIS A 121 1.94 35.07 32.87
CA HIS A 121 2.96 35.76 33.69
C HIS A 121 3.40 37.12 33.11
N ALA A 122 2.67 37.65 32.13
CA ALA A 122 2.98 38.91 31.45
C ALA A 122 2.64 40.17 32.27
N SER A 123 3.62 41.03 32.57
CA SER A 123 3.35 42.42 32.99
C SER A 123 3.00 43.33 31.80
N GLU A 124 2.34 44.48 32.03
CA GLU A 124 1.96 45.47 30.99
C GLU A 124 3.12 45.87 30.05
N ALA A 125 4.34 46.03 30.58
CA ALA A 125 5.52 46.45 29.82
C ALA A 125 6.14 45.31 28.99
N GLN A 126 6.03 44.07 29.45
CA GLN A 126 6.52 42.87 28.75
C GLN A 126 5.59 42.42 27.62
N LYS A 127 4.37 42.98 27.53
CA LYS A 127 3.39 42.65 26.48
C LYS A 127 3.94 42.85 25.06
N LYS A 128 4.89 43.76 24.82
CA LYS A 128 5.52 43.93 23.49
C LYS A 128 6.39 42.74 23.10
N GLU A 129 7.30 42.32 23.97
CA GLU A 129 8.17 41.16 23.74
C GLU A 129 7.36 39.86 23.68
N ILE A 130 6.33 39.74 24.51
CA ILE A 130 5.39 38.61 24.50
C ILE A 130 4.56 38.59 23.22
N ASN A 131 4.19 39.74 22.64
CA ASN A 131 3.50 39.79 21.35
C ASN A 131 4.40 39.30 20.20
N GLU A 132 5.70 39.61 20.22
CA GLU A 132 6.69 39.11 19.26
C GLU A 132 6.81 37.58 19.36
N LEU A 133 7.00 37.07 20.58
CA LEU A 133 7.07 35.62 20.86
C LEU A 133 5.77 34.89 20.50
N MET A 134 4.60 35.48 20.78
CA MET A 134 3.31 34.92 20.37
C MET A 134 3.16 34.84 18.84
N LYS A 135 3.71 35.81 18.11
CA LYS A 135 3.70 35.80 16.66
C LYS A 135 4.58 34.67 16.11
N GLU A 136 5.80 34.53 16.62
CA GLU A 136 6.71 33.43 16.27
C GLU A 136 6.08 32.06 16.59
N LEU A 137 5.43 31.94 17.75
CA LEU A 137 4.79 30.70 18.18
C LEU A 137 3.60 30.32 17.28
N LYS A 138 2.80 31.30 16.86
CA LYS A 138 1.72 31.08 15.87
C LYS A 138 2.28 30.66 14.51
N GLU A 139 3.38 31.26 14.06
CA GLU A 139 4.05 30.89 12.81
C GLU A 139 4.63 29.47 12.88
N ASN A 140 5.25 29.09 14.01
CA ASN A 140 5.75 27.75 14.27
C ASN A 140 4.62 26.71 14.31
N GLN A 141 3.50 27.02 14.97
CA GLN A 141 2.32 26.15 15.00
C GLN A 141 1.76 25.90 13.59
N ALA A 142 1.65 26.94 12.76
CA ALA A 142 1.21 26.82 11.38
C ALA A 142 2.19 26.00 10.52
N SER A 143 3.50 26.14 10.76
CA SER A 143 4.54 25.34 10.12
C SER A 143 4.42 23.86 10.50
N LEU A 144 4.20 23.55 11.77
CA LEU A 144 3.99 22.18 12.27
C LEU A 144 2.73 21.54 11.69
N ASP A 145 1.61 22.28 11.63
CA ASP A 145 0.37 21.77 11.04
C ASP A 145 0.52 21.52 9.53
N LYS A 146 1.30 22.35 8.83
CA LYS A 146 1.67 22.11 7.43
C LYS A 146 2.52 20.84 7.29
N ALA A 147 3.57 20.69 8.09
CA ALA A 147 4.42 19.50 8.08
C ALA A 147 3.61 18.23 8.36
N ALA A 148 2.69 18.27 9.33
CA ALA A 148 1.81 17.13 9.64
C ALA A 148 0.91 16.73 8.46
N LYS A 149 0.33 17.69 7.74
CA LYS A 149 -0.46 17.43 6.53
C LYS A 149 0.39 16.82 5.41
N GLU A 150 1.59 17.35 5.19
CA GLU A 150 2.55 16.81 4.22
C GLU A 150 2.92 15.36 4.56
N MET A 151 3.14 15.05 5.84
CA MET A 151 3.45 13.68 6.28
C MET A 151 2.30 12.69 6.04
N VAL A 152 1.04 13.10 6.27
CA VAL A 152 -0.12 12.23 6.01
C VAL A 152 -0.21 11.90 4.52
N ARG A 153 0.05 12.89 3.65
CA ARG A 153 0.07 12.72 2.21
C ARG A 153 1.20 11.79 1.74
N GLU A 154 2.42 12.01 2.23
CA GLU A 154 3.58 11.18 1.88
C GLU A 154 3.40 9.73 2.35
N ARG A 155 2.79 9.53 3.53
CA ARG A 155 2.37 8.22 4.00
C ARG A 155 1.43 7.56 3.01
N ARG A 156 0.39 8.26 2.55
CA ARG A 156 -0.58 7.74 1.58
C ARG A 156 0.11 7.32 0.28
N LEU A 157 0.99 8.17 -0.26
CA LEU A 157 1.77 7.87 -1.47
C LEU A 157 2.65 6.64 -1.31
N THR A 158 3.30 6.47 -0.15
CA THR A 158 4.13 5.31 0.14
C THR A 158 3.30 4.02 0.16
N TRP A 159 2.09 4.05 0.71
CA TRP A 159 1.15 2.94 0.64
C TRP A 159 0.69 2.66 -0.79
N ASP A 160 0.35 3.68 -1.56
CA ASP A 160 -0.10 3.52 -2.95
C ASP A 160 0.99 2.89 -3.83
N ARG A 161 2.26 3.29 -3.66
CA ARG A 161 3.40 2.67 -4.36
C ARG A 161 3.57 1.19 -3.99
N ALA A 162 3.46 0.88 -2.70
CA ALA A 162 3.58 -0.50 -2.23
C ALA A 162 2.43 -1.37 -2.76
N HIS A 163 1.21 -0.82 -2.82
CA HIS A 163 0.03 -1.51 -3.33
C HIS A 163 0.11 -1.75 -4.84
N LEU A 164 0.52 -0.74 -5.61
CA LEU A 164 0.74 -0.87 -7.06
C LEU A 164 1.73 -1.99 -7.38
N ASN A 165 2.87 -2.03 -6.68
CA ASN A 165 3.85 -3.09 -6.88
C ASN A 165 3.29 -4.46 -6.48
N ALA A 166 2.54 -4.56 -5.38
CA ALA A 166 1.97 -5.83 -4.97
C ALA A 166 0.92 -6.38 -5.94
N ILE A 167 0.11 -5.51 -6.57
CA ILE A 167 -0.79 -5.92 -7.65
C ILE A 167 0.01 -6.52 -8.80
N ARG A 168 1.12 -5.88 -9.20
CA ARG A 168 2.00 -6.38 -10.29
C ARG A 168 2.61 -7.73 -9.95
N GLU A 169 3.19 -7.87 -8.76
CA GLU A 169 3.79 -9.13 -8.31
C GLU A 169 2.74 -10.25 -8.21
N ALA A 170 1.57 -9.95 -7.64
CA ALA A 170 0.48 -10.92 -7.56
C ALA A 170 -0.02 -11.33 -8.95
N ARG A 171 -0.15 -10.38 -9.88
CA ARG A 171 -0.53 -10.65 -11.28
C ARG A 171 0.49 -11.55 -11.94
N HIS A 172 1.77 -11.22 -11.83
CA HIS A 172 2.86 -12.01 -12.37
C HIS A 172 2.81 -13.45 -11.85
N LEU A 173 2.76 -13.63 -10.52
CA LEU A 173 2.67 -14.95 -9.89
C LEU A 173 1.45 -15.76 -10.33
N ILE A 174 0.27 -15.14 -10.40
CA ILE A 174 -0.94 -15.85 -10.83
C ILE A 174 -0.84 -16.23 -12.31
N THR A 175 -0.39 -15.31 -13.18
CA THR A 175 -0.23 -15.60 -14.61
C THR A 175 0.81 -16.68 -14.90
N GLU A 176 1.93 -16.69 -14.16
CA GLU A 176 2.94 -17.76 -14.24
C GLU A 176 2.39 -19.07 -13.70
N GLY A 177 1.63 -19.03 -12.59
CA GLY A 177 0.92 -20.19 -12.07
C GLY A 177 -0.04 -20.79 -13.09
N ILE A 178 -0.81 -19.96 -13.81
CA ILE A 178 -1.74 -20.36 -14.86
C ILE A 178 -1.00 -20.96 -16.05
N SER A 179 0.13 -20.35 -16.48
CA SER A 179 0.89 -20.88 -17.63
C SER A 179 1.45 -22.28 -17.35
N LEU A 180 1.80 -22.57 -16.10
CA LEU A 180 2.29 -23.89 -15.67
C LEU A 180 1.15 -24.86 -15.34
N ASN A 181 -0.02 -24.36 -14.93
CA ASN A 181 -1.16 -25.16 -14.48
C ASN A 181 -2.47 -24.64 -15.10
N PRO A 182 -2.61 -24.69 -16.44
CA PRO A 182 -3.72 -24.05 -17.15
C PRO A 182 -5.08 -24.62 -16.77
N GLU A 183 -5.12 -25.88 -16.31
CA GLU A 183 -6.36 -26.56 -15.92
C GLU A 183 -6.85 -26.22 -14.52
N CYS A 184 -6.08 -25.48 -13.73
CA CYS A 184 -6.46 -25.16 -12.36
C CYS A 184 -7.44 -23.98 -12.32
N ASP A 185 -8.74 -24.27 -12.24
CA ASP A 185 -9.80 -23.25 -12.17
C ASP A 185 -9.66 -22.29 -10.98
N LEU A 186 -9.05 -22.73 -9.87
CA LEU A 186 -8.79 -21.85 -8.72
C LEU A 186 -7.84 -20.70 -9.07
N LEU A 187 -6.82 -20.93 -9.90
CA LEU A 187 -5.89 -19.86 -10.30
C LEU A 187 -6.59 -18.80 -11.14
N HIS A 188 -7.46 -19.25 -12.04
CA HIS A 188 -8.31 -18.39 -12.88
C HIS A 188 -9.29 -17.56 -12.05
N LEU A 189 -9.90 -18.15 -11.02
CA LEU A 189 -10.76 -17.42 -10.08
C LEU A 189 -9.99 -16.37 -9.28
N GLU A 190 -8.78 -16.69 -8.83
CA GLU A 190 -7.94 -15.75 -8.10
C GLU A 190 -7.42 -14.62 -8.99
N LEU A 191 -7.22 -14.86 -10.29
CA LEU A 191 -6.93 -13.79 -11.25
C LEU A 191 -8.11 -12.80 -11.33
N ALA A 192 -9.35 -13.29 -11.39
CA ALA A 192 -10.52 -12.41 -11.39
C ALA A 192 -10.61 -11.55 -10.11
N LYS A 193 -10.40 -12.16 -8.93
CA LYS A 193 -10.35 -11.43 -7.65
C LYS A 193 -9.25 -10.37 -7.64
N LEU A 194 -8.07 -10.70 -8.17
CA LEU A 194 -6.97 -9.75 -8.30
C LEU A 194 -7.33 -8.57 -9.20
N GLU A 195 -7.90 -8.82 -10.39
CA GLU A 195 -8.26 -7.73 -11.30
C GLU A 195 -9.37 -6.85 -10.73
N ILE A 196 -10.30 -7.42 -9.96
CA ILE A 196 -11.29 -6.64 -9.19
C ILE A 196 -10.60 -5.74 -8.16
N ASN A 197 -9.60 -6.25 -7.43
CA ASN A 197 -8.82 -5.43 -6.50
C ASN A 197 -8.05 -4.32 -7.23
N ALA A 198 -7.46 -4.65 -8.38
CA ALA A 198 -6.75 -3.70 -9.21
C ALA A 198 -7.69 -2.60 -9.72
N PHE A 199 -8.87 -2.97 -10.22
CA PHE A 199 -9.91 -2.02 -10.61
C PHE A 199 -10.21 -1.01 -9.50
N ASP A 200 -10.50 -1.50 -8.28
CA ASP A 200 -10.88 -0.62 -7.16
C ASP A 200 -9.72 0.33 -6.80
N PHE A 201 -8.50 -0.19 -6.75
CA PHE A 201 -7.31 0.63 -6.50
C PHE A 201 -7.10 1.68 -7.60
N PHE A 202 -7.20 1.30 -8.87
CA PHE A 202 -6.98 2.22 -9.98
C PHE A 202 -8.06 3.30 -10.02
N ARG A 203 -9.34 2.92 -9.87
CA ARG A 203 -10.46 3.85 -9.84
C ARG A 203 -10.40 4.82 -8.66
N THR A 204 -10.10 4.34 -7.46
CA THR A 204 -10.17 5.18 -6.26
C THR A 204 -8.87 5.93 -5.95
N ARG A 205 -7.71 5.44 -6.41
CA ARG A 205 -6.38 5.97 -6.02
C ARG A 205 -5.54 6.48 -7.17
N VAL A 206 -5.68 5.91 -8.37
CA VAL A 206 -4.81 6.22 -9.53
C VAL A 206 -5.48 7.20 -10.49
N LEU A 207 -6.70 6.90 -10.95
CA LEU A 207 -7.43 7.71 -11.91
C LEU A 207 -7.62 9.17 -11.45
N PRO A 208 -8.01 9.45 -10.19
CA PRO A 208 -8.12 10.85 -9.73
C PRO A 208 -6.79 11.60 -9.77
N ARG A 209 -5.64 10.90 -9.70
CA ARG A 209 -4.32 11.54 -9.83
C ARG A 209 -3.97 11.78 -11.29
N TYR A 210 -4.35 10.85 -12.17
CA TYR A 210 -4.14 10.95 -13.61
C TYR A 210 -4.91 12.13 -14.21
N GLU A 211 -6.20 12.25 -13.90
CA GLU A 211 -7.05 13.36 -14.36
C GLU A 211 -6.52 14.73 -13.89
N ASN A 212 -6.01 14.77 -12.66
CA ASN A 212 -5.43 15.98 -12.07
C ASN A 212 -4.00 16.28 -12.55
N CYS A 213 -3.34 15.40 -13.32
CA CYS A 213 -2.03 15.68 -13.90
C CYS A 213 -2.08 16.60 -15.14
N GLY A 214 -3.24 16.73 -15.78
CA GLY A 214 -3.45 17.59 -16.96
C GLY A 214 -3.98 18.99 -16.65
N VAL A 215 -4.30 19.30 -15.39
CA VAL A 215 -4.78 20.64 -15.02
C VAL A 215 -3.57 21.55 -14.85
N ASP A 216 -3.29 22.36 -15.88
CA ASP A 216 -2.27 23.40 -15.80
C ASP A 216 -2.50 24.30 -14.58
N SER A 217 -1.43 24.56 -13.83
CA SER A 217 -1.46 25.46 -12.67
C SER A 217 -1.97 26.88 -13.02
N ALA A 218 -1.96 27.22 -14.31
CA ALA A 218 -2.52 28.45 -14.88
C ALA A 218 -4.05 28.54 -14.70
N ASN A 219 -4.81 27.46 -14.95
CA ASN A 219 -6.27 27.49 -14.88
C ASN A 219 -6.77 27.51 -13.43
N THR A 220 -6.07 26.82 -12.53
CA THR A 220 -6.38 26.84 -11.09
C THR A 220 -6.11 28.21 -10.45
N SER A 221 -5.32 29.07 -11.10
CA SER A 221 -5.03 30.42 -10.63
C SER A 221 -6.19 31.41 -10.85
N ALA A 222 -7.09 31.12 -11.79
CA ALA A 222 -8.23 31.97 -12.13
C ALA A 222 -9.37 31.88 -11.10
N ASP A 223 -9.62 30.68 -10.53
CA ASP A 223 -10.78 30.43 -9.65
C ASP A 223 -10.55 30.71 -8.16
N ILE A 224 -9.33 31.08 -7.75
CA ILE A 224 -9.02 31.29 -6.33
C ILE A 224 -9.14 32.80 -5.98
N ASN A 225 -10.33 33.20 -5.52
CA ASN A 225 -10.58 34.47 -4.83
C ASN A 225 -9.96 34.44 -3.41
N LEU A 226 -8.64 34.68 -3.31
CA LEU A 226 -7.94 34.85 -2.03
C LEU A 226 -6.86 35.94 -2.12
N ASN A 227 -6.67 36.68 -1.02
CA ASN A 227 -5.61 37.70 -0.86
C ASN A 227 -4.21 37.15 -1.23
N GLY A 228 -3.40 37.98 -1.89
CA GLY A 228 -2.21 37.57 -2.66
C GLY A 228 -1.14 36.74 -1.94
N CYS A 229 -0.95 36.90 -0.62
CA CYS A 229 0.00 36.09 0.16
C CYS A 229 -0.49 34.65 0.39
N ASN A 230 -1.80 34.46 0.64
CA ASN A 230 -2.42 33.15 0.82
C ASN A 230 -2.53 32.40 -0.51
N LYS A 231 -2.76 33.13 -1.62
CA LYS A 231 -2.75 32.58 -2.97
C LYS A 231 -1.40 31.97 -3.35
N LYS A 232 -0.29 32.68 -3.11
CA LYS A 232 1.09 32.18 -3.37
C LYS A 232 1.44 30.93 -2.55
N LYS A 233 1.08 30.89 -1.26
CA LYS A 233 1.35 29.72 -0.39
C LYS A 233 0.54 28.50 -0.83
N LYS A 234 -0.75 28.69 -1.17
CA LYS A 234 -1.63 27.62 -1.66
C LYS A 234 -1.17 27.09 -3.02
N LEU A 235 -0.76 27.97 -3.93
CA LEU A 235 -0.22 27.61 -5.24
C LEU A 235 1.06 26.76 -5.12
N LYS A 236 2.02 27.17 -4.27
CA LYS A 236 3.24 26.38 -4.01
C LYS A 236 2.94 24.99 -3.45
N THR A 237 1.93 24.87 -2.60
CA THR A 237 1.47 23.56 -2.13
C THR A 237 0.97 22.75 -3.31
N LEU A 238 -0.01 23.26 -4.08
CA LEU A 238 -0.59 22.58 -5.24
C LEU A 238 0.45 22.16 -6.30
N GLU A 239 1.44 23.01 -6.58
CA GLU A 239 2.55 22.69 -7.50
C GLU A 239 3.39 21.51 -7.00
N ARG A 240 3.71 21.48 -5.71
CA ARG A 240 4.41 20.34 -5.09
C ARG A 240 3.54 19.09 -5.12
N GLU A 241 2.24 19.24 -4.88
CA GLU A 241 1.29 18.14 -4.96
C GLU A 241 1.25 17.53 -6.36
N ALA A 242 1.19 18.38 -7.39
CA ALA A 242 1.23 17.98 -8.79
C ALA A 242 2.57 17.30 -9.13
N ALA A 243 3.70 17.81 -8.64
CA ALA A 243 5.00 17.19 -8.87
C ALA A 243 5.12 15.79 -8.25
N GLU A 244 4.60 15.58 -7.03
CA GLU A 244 4.57 14.27 -6.39
C GLU A 244 3.61 13.30 -7.08
N ASN A 245 2.44 13.78 -7.51
CA ASN A 245 1.50 13.00 -8.30
C ASN A 245 2.14 12.58 -9.62
N LYS A 246 2.81 13.51 -10.33
CA LYS A 246 3.57 13.21 -11.56
C LYS A 246 4.64 12.15 -11.31
N LYS A 247 5.40 12.24 -10.22
CA LYS A 247 6.36 11.19 -9.83
C LYS A 247 5.71 9.83 -9.60
N PHE A 248 4.53 9.79 -8.97
CA PHE A 248 3.78 8.55 -8.80
C PHE A 248 3.25 8.03 -10.14
N MET A 249 2.70 8.90 -10.99
CA MET A 249 2.18 8.52 -12.30
C MET A 249 3.27 8.01 -13.24
N ASN A 250 4.51 8.50 -13.14
CA ASN A 250 5.65 7.93 -13.86
C ASN A 250 5.95 6.45 -13.49
N LEU A 251 5.47 5.98 -12.33
CA LEU A 251 5.59 4.58 -11.94
C LEU A 251 4.44 3.72 -12.48
N VAL A 252 3.32 4.34 -12.87
CA VAL A 252 2.14 3.66 -13.44
C VAL A 252 2.42 3.44 -14.92
N THR A 253 2.62 2.17 -15.30
CA THR A 253 2.91 1.77 -16.67
C THR A 253 1.68 1.18 -17.36
N GLU A 254 0.65 0.85 -16.59
CA GLU A 254 -0.62 0.32 -17.07
C GLU A 254 -1.50 1.43 -17.66
N ASN A 255 -2.41 1.04 -18.56
CA ASN A 255 -3.47 1.94 -19.02
C ASN A 255 -4.48 2.17 -17.87
N ALA A 256 -4.27 3.25 -17.12
CA ALA A 256 -5.01 3.54 -15.90
C ALA A 256 -6.52 3.74 -16.16
N GLU A 257 -6.89 4.35 -17.27
CA GLU A 257 -8.28 4.58 -17.67
C GLU A 257 -8.97 3.25 -18.01
N PHE A 258 -8.33 2.40 -18.81
CA PHE A 258 -8.85 1.08 -19.15
C PHE A 258 -9.09 0.20 -17.91
N ILE A 259 -8.14 0.18 -16.97
CA ILE A 259 -8.28 -0.60 -15.74
C ILE A 259 -9.35 0.01 -14.83
N ALA A 260 -9.35 1.33 -14.65
CA ALA A 260 -10.32 2.01 -13.78
C ALA A 260 -11.77 1.94 -14.30
N ASN A 261 -11.95 1.70 -15.59
CA ASN A 261 -13.25 1.49 -16.24
C ASN A 261 -13.66 0.00 -16.32
N GLY A 262 -12.88 -0.92 -15.74
CA GLY A 262 -13.26 -2.33 -15.64
C GLY A 262 -12.84 -3.17 -16.84
N GLY A 263 -12.11 -2.62 -17.80
CA GLY A 263 -11.72 -3.32 -19.03
C GLY A 263 -10.96 -4.63 -18.75
N ALA A 264 -9.99 -4.61 -17.84
CA ALA A 264 -9.22 -5.80 -17.47
C ALA A 264 -10.09 -6.87 -16.77
N VAL A 265 -10.99 -6.45 -15.89
CA VAL A 265 -11.94 -7.33 -15.19
C VAL A 265 -12.87 -8.01 -16.19
N ASN A 266 -13.44 -7.23 -17.11
CA ASN A 266 -14.36 -7.73 -18.12
C ASN A 266 -13.69 -8.79 -19.02
N LEU A 267 -12.47 -8.53 -19.50
CA LEU A 267 -11.72 -9.50 -20.30
C LEU A 267 -11.49 -10.82 -19.56
N VAL A 268 -11.14 -10.76 -18.27
CA VAL A 268 -10.97 -11.97 -17.46
C VAL A 268 -12.31 -12.70 -17.33
N ILE A 269 -13.39 -12.00 -16.95
CA ILE A 269 -14.72 -12.63 -16.78
C ILE A 269 -15.20 -13.29 -18.08
N GLU A 270 -15.07 -12.63 -19.23
CA GLU A 270 -15.44 -13.21 -20.53
C GLU A 270 -14.63 -14.48 -20.84
N SER A 271 -13.33 -14.46 -20.55
CA SER A 271 -12.49 -15.66 -20.66
C SER A 271 -12.93 -16.77 -19.71
N LEU A 272 -13.42 -16.45 -18.51
CA LEU A 272 -13.91 -17.45 -17.56
C LEU A 272 -15.26 -18.04 -17.96
N LEU A 273 -16.17 -17.22 -18.50
CA LEU A 273 -17.47 -17.69 -18.99
C LEU A 273 -17.33 -18.73 -20.10
N SER A 274 -16.39 -18.50 -21.03
CA SER A 274 -16.09 -19.48 -22.10
C SER A 274 -15.42 -20.75 -21.57
N ARG A 275 -14.63 -20.64 -20.49
CA ARG A 275 -13.97 -21.79 -19.85
C ARG A 275 -14.92 -22.64 -19.01
N TRP A 276 -15.84 -22.00 -18.29
CA TRP A 276 -16.66 -22.62 -17.24
C TRP A 276 -18.10 -22.90 -17.66
N VAL A 277 -18.39 -23.00 -18.96
CA VAL A 277 -19.73 -23.25 -19.51
C VAL A 277 -20.48 -24.38 -18.78
N ASN A 278 -19.76 -25.42 -18.32
CA ASN A 278 -20.35 -26.56 -17.59
C ASN A 278 -19.88 -26.66 -16.13
N ASN A 279 -19.24 -25.63 -15.58
CA ASN A 279 -18.70 -25.63 -14.21
C ASN A 279 -19.50 -24.69 -13.30
N SER A 280 -20.73 -25.11 -12.99
CA SER A 280 -21.70 -24.33 -12.20
C SER A 280 -21.16 -23.88 -10.85
N LYS A 281 -20.32 -24.70 -10.19
CA LYS A 281 -19.69 -24.33 -8.92
C LYS A 281 -18.75 -23.13 -9.05
N MET A 282 -17.92 -23.09 -10.10
CA MET A 282 -17.01 -21.97 -10.32
C MET A 282 -17.75 -20.71 -10.78
N LEU A 283 -18.81 -20.86 -11.57
CA LEU A 283 -19.70 -19.76 -11.96
C LEU A 283 -20.43 -19.17 -10.73
N GLU A 284 -20.93 -20.01 -9.82
CA GLU A 284 -21.55 -19.55 -8.57
C GLU A 284 -20.55 -18.78 -7.69
N LEU A 285 -19.33 -19.31 -7.52
CA LEU A 285 -18.28 -18.61 -6.79
C LEU A 285 -17.91 -17.28 -7.44
N LEU A 286 -17.81 -17.25 -8.77
CA LEU A 286 -17.58 -16.01 -9.52
C LEU A 286 -18.72 -15.02 -9.27
N HIS A 287 -19.97 -15.44 -9.43
CA HIS A 287 -21.15 -14.61 -9.19
C HIS A 287 -21.15 -13.99 -7.78
N GLN A 288 -20.89 -14.80 -6.75
CA GLN A 288 -20.78 -14.32 -5.36
C GLN A 288 -19.71 -13.24 -5.22
N ILE A 289 -18.56 -13.40 -5.88
CA ILE A 289 -17.49 -12.38 -5.87
C ILE A 289 -17.99 -11.11 -6.55
N LEU A 290 -18.60 -11.18 -7.73
CA LEU A 290 -19.09 -10.00 -8.46
C LEU A 290 -20.14 -9.22 -7.65
N LEU A 291 -21.01 -9.90 -6.88
CA LEU A 291 -21.99 -9.25 -6.02
C LEU A 291 -21.37 -8.43 -4.88
N THR A 292 -20.15 -8.77 -4.44
CA THR A 292 -19.44 -7.98 -3.41
C THR A 292 -18.89 -6.65 -3.93
N VAL A 293 -19.11 -6.36 -5.21
CA VAL A 293 -18.41 -5.33 -5.97
C VAL A 293 -19.47 -4.43 -6.68
N PRO A 294 -20.16 -3.53 -5.94
CA PRO A 294 -21.49 -3.02 -6.32
C PRO A 294 -21.54 -2.01 -7.48
N GLN A 295 -20.40 -1.58 -8.03
CA GLN A 295 -20.32 -0.44 -8.98
C GLN A 295 -19.50 -0.73 -10.26
N ILE A 296 -19.12 -1.99 -10.51
CA ILE A 296 -17.83 -2.26 -11.17
C ILE A 296 -17.96 -3.00 -12.50
N ILE A 297 -19.07 -3.70 -12.75
CA ILE A 297 -19.16 -4.63 -13.87
C ILE A 297 -20.39 -4.25 -14.69
N ASP A 298 -20.24 -4.30 -16.02
CA ASP A 298 -21.36 -4.20 -16.95
C ASP A 298 -22.50 -5.10 -16.43
N SER A 299 -23.67 -4.52 -16.15
CA SER A 299 -24.82 -5.25 -15.58
C SER A 299 -25.14 -6.50 -16.41
N HIS A 300 -24.88 -6.43 -17.71
CA HIS A 300 -25.03 -7.52 -18.64
C HIS A 300 -24.05 -8.70 -18.40
N LEU A 301 -22.83 -8.46 -17.91
CA LEU A 301 -21.90 -9.53 -17.55
C LEU A 301 -22.32 -10.23 -16.25
N ILE A 302 -22.85 -9.49 -15.26
CA ILE A 302 -23.40 -10.08 -14.04
C ILE A 302 -24.60 -10.97 -14.38
N GLU A 303 -25.51 -10.48 -15.23
CA GLU A 303 -26.65 -11.25 -15.72
C GLU A 303 -26.22 -12.49 -16.50
N LYS A 304 -25.20 -12.39 -17.35
CA LYS A 304 -24.64 -13.55 -18.06
C LYS A 304 -24.09 -14.62 -17.13
N VAL A 305 -23.35 -14.23 -16.09
CA VAL A 305 -22.82 -15.19 -15.10
C VAL A 305 -23.95 -15.83 -14.30
N ALA A 306 -25.02 -15.10 -14.00
CA ALA A 306 -26.17 -15.64 -13.27
C ALA A 306 -27.05 -16.61 -14.08
N ASN A 307 -27.00 -16.51 -15.41
CA ASN A 307 -27.86 -17.26 -16.34
C ASN A 307 -27.17 -18.49 -16.99
N LEU A 308 -25.92 -18.79 -16.62
CA LEU A 308 -25.13 -19.94 -17.09
C LEU A 308 -24.89 -20.92 -15.94
#